data_AF-A0A562RE82-F1
#
_entry.id   AF-A0A562RE82-F1
#
_cell.length_a   1.000
_cell.length_b   1.000
_cell.length_c   1.000
_cell.angle_alpha   90.00
_cell.angle_beta   90.00
_cell.angle_gamma   90.00
#
_symmetry.space_group_name_H-M   'P 1'
#
loop_
_entity.id
_entity.type
_entity.pdbx_description
1 polymer ?
#
loop_
_entity_poly.entity_id
_entity_poly.type
_entity_poly.pdbx_seq_one_letter_code
_entity_poly.pdbx_strand_id
1 'polypeptide(L)'
;MRKIPIKDVKKLAKLMEEIHTGVAAPLTATERLAVAAHLARTDLEGEESAYLWATAELSEPAEELRNLAGRALDEYAEDKSRPCPAYPLRYLLNTSSAAERDQLIETYRSPRHYMLAMTVAEFLLKNGNVEEGLRTMIDIVPLTGADHSTSNSIALWINELGTSDLKNELIFQAAEAIVQNDHPKRDLLVWAANLIHKW
;
A
#
# COMPACT_ATOMS: atom_id res chain seq x y z
N MET A 1 -29.91 11.27 3.37
CA MET A 1 -28.94 10.16 3.47
C MET A 1 -28.85 9.49 2.11
N ARG A 2 -27.67 9.40 1.50
CA ARG A 2 -27.49 8.75 0.19
C ARG A 2 -27.47 7.23 0.41
N LYS A 3 -27.96 6.47 -0.57
CA LYS A 3 -27.84 5.01 -0.55
C LYS A 3 -26.51 4.61 -1.17
N ILE A 4 -25.63 3.99 -0.39
CA ILE A 4 -24.35 3.49 -0.90
C ILE A 4 -24.61 2.30 -1.83
N PRO A 5 -24.11 2.32 -3.08
CA PRO A 5 -24.39 1.30 -4.09
C PRO A 5 -23.47 0.09 -3.89
N ILE A 6 -23.50 -0.49 -2.69
CA ILE A 6 -22.60 -1.54 -2.19
C ILE A 6 -22.33 -2.61 -3.27
N LYS A 7 -23.37 -3.21 -3.84
CA LYS A 7 -23.24 -4.30 -4.84
C LYS A 7 -22.94 -3.86 -6.30
N ASP A 8 -22.69 -2.58 -6.55
CA ASP A 8 -22.50 -2.04 -7.91
C ASP A 8 -21.15 -1.34 -8.00
N VAL A 9 -20.13 -2.14 -8.39
CA VAL A 9 -18.73 -1.72 -8.52
C VAL A 9 -18.57 -0.46 -9.35
N LYS A 10 -19.29 -0.32 -10.47
CA LYS A 10 -19.20 0.87 -11.33
C LYS A 10 -19.68 2.13 -10.62
N LYS A 11 -20.76 2.01 -9.85
CA LYS A 11 -21.27 3.13 -9.05
C LYS A 11 -20.41 3.40 -7.82
N LEU A 12 -19.78 2.40 -7.23
CA LEU A 12 -18.80 2.60 -6.15
C LEU A 12 -17.55 3.33 -6.65
N ALA A 13 -16.99 2.91 -7.79
CA ALA A 13 -15.85 3.58 -8.41
C ALA A 13 -16.16 5.05 -8.70
N LYS A 14 -17.33 5.32 -9.31
CA LYS A 14 -17.79 6.68 -9.56
C LYS A 14 -17.98 7.48 -8.27
N LEU A 15 -18.58 6.89 -7.25
CA LEU A 15 -18.77 7.52 -5.95
C LEU A 15 -17.42 7.89 -5.30
N MET A 16 -16.46 6.97 -5.31
CA MET A 16 -15.11 7.20 -4.81
C MET A 16 -14.46 8.39 -5.53
N GLU A 17 -14.54 8.43 -6.87
CA GLU A 17 -14.02 9.53 -7.69
C GLU A 17 -14.72 10.85 -7.38
N GLU A 18 -16.05 10.87 -7.27
CA GLU A 18 -16.81 12.08 -6.93
C GLU A 18 -16.44 12.62 -5.54
N ILE A 19 -16.18 11.76 -4.55
CA ILE A 19 -15.69 12.18 -3.23
C ILE A 19 -14.26 12.71 -3.32
N HIS A 20 -13.37 11.98 -4.01
CA HIS A 20 -11.97 12.36 -4.17
C HIS A 20 -11.81 13.73 -4.84
N THR A 21 -12.62 14.01 -5.85
CA THR A 21 -12.62 15.28 -6.61
C THR A 21 -13.45 16.39 -5.95
N GLY A 22 -14.12 16.12 -4.82
CA GLY A 22 -14.93 17.09 -4.09
C GLY A 22 -16.30 17.39 -4.71
N VAL A 23 -16.71 16.64 -5.74
CA VAL A 23 -18.06 16.71 -6.35
C VAL A 23 -19.12 16.20 -5.37
N ALA A 24 -18.79 15.17 -4.58
CA ALA A 24 -19.64 14.62 -3.54
C ALA A 24 -18.99 14.80 -2.15
N ALA A 25 -19.84 14.97 -1.14
CA ALA A 25 -19.37 14.98 0.24
C ALA A 25 -18.85 13.59 0.68
N PRO A 26 -17.85 13.55 1.60
CA PRO A 26 -17.40 12.32 2.24
C PRO A 26 -18.55 11.52 2.86
N LEU A 27 -18.31 10.23 3.10
CA LEU A 27 -19.31 9.36 3.71
C LEU A 27 -19.72 9.90 5.07
N THR A 28 -21.03 9.97 5.32
CA THR A 28 -21.57 10.30 6.65
C THR A 28 -21.28 9.20 7.66
N ALA A 29 -21.38 9.47 8.98
CA ALA A 29 -21.20 8.44 10.00
C ALA A 29 -22.10 7.21 9.78
N THR A 30 -23.37 7.41 9.42
CA THR A 30 -24.29 6.30 9.12
C THR A 30 -23.91 5.52 7.86
N GLU A 31 -23.38 6.20 6.83
CA GLU A 31 -22.88 5.55 5.62
C GLU A 31 -21.63 4.72 5.93
N ARG A 32 -20.71 5.23 6.75
CA ARG A 32 -19.52 4.48 7.21
C ARG A 32 -19.90 3.23 8.00
N LEU A 33 -20.89 3.31 8.89
CA LEU A 33 -21.42 2.15 9.61
C LEU A 33 -22.01 1.09 8.66
N ALA A 34 -22.74 1.53 7.64
CA ALA A 34 -23.29 0.61 6.63
C ALA A 34 -22.18 -0.08 5.82
N VAL A 35 -21.11 0.65 5.47
CA VAL A 35 -19.92 0.09 4.81
C VAL A 35 -19.22 -0.91 5.72
N ALA A 36 -18.96 -0.57 6.98
CA ALA A 36 -18.33 -1.46 7.95
C ALA A 36 -19.13 -2.75 8.15
N ALA A 37 -20.45 -2.62 8.32
CA ALA A 37 -21.34 -3.76 8.50
C ALA A 37 -21.42 -4.66 7.25
N HIS A 38 -21.17 -4.12 6.06
CA HIS A 38 -21.09 -4.89 4.84
C HIS A 38 -19.74 -5.60 4.72
N LEU A 39 -18.62 -4.88 4.85
CA LEU A 39 -17.26 -5.44 4.80
C LEU A 39 -17.05 -6.53 5.86
N ALA A 40 -17.71 -6.44 7.01
CA ALA A 40 -17.66 -7.48 8.05
C ALA A 40 -18.36 -8.79 7.65
N ARG A 41 -19.14 -8.81 6.57
CA ARG A 41 -19.89 -9.98 6.08
C ARG A 41 -19.34 -10.53 4.77
N THR A 42 -18.37 -9.87 4.16
CA THR A 42 -17.79 -10.26 2.87
C THR A 42 -16.32 -10.61 3.02
N ASP A 43 -15.82 -11.41 2.08
CA ASP A 43 -14.38 -11.61 1.95
C ASP A 43 -13.75 -10.29 1.48
N LEU A 44 -12.69 -9.87 2.17
CA LEU A 44 -12.07 -8.54 2.06
C LEU A 44 -11.38 -8.27 0.69
N GLU A 45 -11.50 -9.20 -0.26
CA GLU A 45 -10.76 -9.23 -1.53
C GLU A 45 -11.53 -8.82 -2.78
N GLY A 46 -12.86 -8.72 -2.69
CA GLY A 46 -13.65 -8.33 -3.86
C GLY A 46 -13.29 -6.93 -4.37
N GLU A 47 -13.41 -6.73 -5.68
CA GLU A 47 -13.32 -5.39 -6.29
C GLU A 47 -14.28 -4.39 -5.60
N GLU A 48 -15.44 -4.87 -5.17
CA GLU A 48 -16.36 -4.15 -4.29
C GLU A 48 -15.71 -3.74 -2.96
N SER A 49 -15.08 -4.67 -2.24
CA SER A 49 -14.39 -4.41 -0.98
C SER A 49 -13.27 -3.37 -1.16
N ALA A 50 -12.52 -3.44 -2.25
CA ALA A 50 -11.47 -2.48 -2.59
C ALA A 50 -12.03 -1.04 -2.71
N TYR A 51 -13.10 -0.84 -3.48
CA TYR A 51 -13.73 0.47 -3.61
C TYR A 51 -14.39 0.95 -2.32
N LEU A 52 -14.96 0.05 -1.51
CA LEU A 52 -15.53 0.40 -0.22
C LEU A 52 -14.48 0.91 0.76
N TRP A 53 -13.33 0.22 0.86
CA TRP A 53 -12.19 0.69 1.67
C TRP A 53 -11.64 2.03 1.15
N ALA A 54 -11.44 2.16 -0.16
CA ALA A 54 -10.96 3.40 -0.77
C ALA A 54 -11.91 4.58 -0.53
N THR A 55 -13.21 4.35 -0.65
CA THR A 55 -14.23 5.39 -0.39
C THR A 55 -14.24 5.79 1.10
N ALA A 56 -14.08 4.81 1.99
CA ALA A 56 -14.02 5.07 3.43
C ALA A 56 -12.75 5.82 3.86
N GLU A 57 -11.61 5.57 3.21
CA GLU A 57 -10.35 6.30 3.41
C GLU A 57 -10.49 7.81 3.15
N LEU A 58 -11.36 8.20 2.23
CA LEU A 58 -11.63 9.60 1.89
C LEU A 58 -12.57 10.32 2.87
N SER A 59 -12.92 9.67 3.97
CA SER A 59 -13.86 10.16 4.97
C SER A 59 -13.23 10.22 6.35
N GLU A 60 -13.92 10.82 7.32
CA GLU A 60 -13.44 10.79 8.70
C GLU A 60 -13.27 9.33 9.20
N PRO A 61 -12.26 9.08 10.06
CA PRO A 61 -12.06 7.78 10.66
C PRO A 61 -13.34 7.28 11.35
N ALA A 62 -13.62 5.98 11.22
CA ALA A 62 -14.71 5.31 11.94
C ALA A 62 -14.14 4.13 12.73
N GLU A 63 -14.50 4.04 14.00
CA GLU A 63 -13.96 3.03 14.93
C GLU A 63 -14.27 1.61 14.44
N GLU A 64 -15.47 1.37 13.92
CA GLU A 64 -15.88 0.06 13.41
C GLU A 64 -15.03 -0.40 12.22
N LEU A 65 -14.65 0.54 11.34
CA LEU A 65 -13.75 0.25 10.21
C LEU A 65 -12.32 0.03 10.66
N ARG A 66 -11.83 0.80 11.64
CA ARG A 66 -10.51 0.59 12.24
C ARG A 66 -10.42 -0.78 12.91
N ASN A 67 -11.43 -1.17 13.69
CA ASN A 67 -11.51 -2.47 14.34
C ASN A 67 -11.56 -3.61 13.34
N LEU A 68 -12.33 -3.45 12.26
CA LEU A 68 -12.37 -4.42 11.16
C LEU A 68 -11.01 -4.56 10.48
N ALA A 69 -10.32 -3.44 10.24
CA ALA A 69 -9.02 -3.45 9.58
C ALA A 69 -7.93 -4.08 10.46
N GLY A 70 -7.92 -3.77 11.76
CA GLY A 70 -7.00 -4.38 12.73
C GLY A 70 -7.20 -5.89 12.82
N ARG A 71 -8.45 -6.34 12.96
CA ARG A 71 -8.77 -7.77 12.98
C ARG A 71 -8.31 -8.49 11.71
N ALA A 72 -8.48 -7.88 10.53
CA ALA A 72 -8.02 -8.47 9.28
C ALA A 72 -6.49 -8.67 9.24
N LEU A 73 -5.74 -7.73 9.83
CA LEU A 73 -4.29 -7.83 9.96
C LEU A 73 -3.88 -8.91 10.95
N ASP A 74 -4.55 -9.00 12.11
CA ASP A 74 -4.30 -10.02 13.12
C ASP A 74 -4.59 -11.42 12.58
N GLU A 75 -5.74 -11.60 11.92
CA GLU A 75 -6.12 -12.86 11.29
C GLU A 75 -5.14 -13.28 10.19
N TYR A 76 -4.64 -12.34 9.39
CA TYR A 76 -3.59 -12.62 8.40
C TYR A 76 -2.23 -12.90 9.05
N ALA A 77 -1.96 -12.36 10.25
CA ALA A 77 -0.76 -12.69 11.01
C ALA A 77 -0.77 -14.15 11.46
N GLU A 78 -1.93 -14.65 11.88
CA GLU A 78 -2.16 -16.02 12.34
C GLU A 78 -2.27 -17.05 11.20
N ASP A 79 -2.93 -16.68 10.09
CA ASP A 79 -3.19 -17.56 8.96
C ASP A 79 -2.84 -16.88 7.63
N LYS A 80 -1.67 -17.23 7.11
CA LYS A 80 -1.15 -16.71 5.83
C LYS A 80 -1.88 -17.26 4.60
N SER A 81 -2.76 -18.24 4.76
CA SER A 81 -3.64 -18.69 3.66
C SER A 81 -4.80 -17.73 3.44
N ARG A 82 -5.06 -16.84 4.41
CA ARG A 82 -6.05 -15.79 4.25
C ARG A 82 -5.61 -14.77 3.20
N PRO A 83 -6.60 -14.10 2.60
CA PRO A 83 -6.42 -12.87 1.87
C PRO A 83 -5.41 -11.89 2.47
N CYS A 84 -4.55 -11.31 1.63
CA CYS A 84 -3.65 -10.25 2.08
C CYS A 84 -4.44 -8.97 2.37
N PRO A 85 -4.39 -8.42 3.60
CA PRO A 85 -5.21 -7.27 4.01
C PRO A 85 -4.60 -5.93 3.59
N ALA A 86 -4.26 -5.77 2.30
CA ALA A 86 -3.66 -4.54 1.76
C ALA A 86 -4.59 -3.32 1.91
N TYR A 87 -5.88 -3.43 1.55
CA TYR A 87 -6.84 -2.34 1.70
C TYR A 87 -7.11 -1.97 3.16
N PRO A 88 -7.32 -2.94 4.10
CA PRO A 88 -7.31 -2.67 5.53
C PRO A 88 -6.08 -1.91 6.02
N LEU A 89 -4.87 -2.34 5.65
CA LEU A 89 -3.63 -1.67 6.05
C LEU A 89 -3.59 -0.23 5.53
N ARG A 90 -3.94 -0.02 4.25
CA ARG A 90 -3.99 1.31 3.65
C ARG A 90 -4.97 2.23 4.39
N TYR A 91 -6.15 1.72 4.75
CA TYR A 91 -7.11 2.48 5.54
C TYR A 91 -6.52 2.91 6.88
N LEU A 92 -5.86 2.00 7.62
CA LEU A 92 -5.23 2.33 8.90
C LEU A 92 -4.08 3.33 8.75
N LEU A 93 -3.21 3.18 7.74
CA LEU A 93 -2.12 4.14 7.51
C LEU A 93 -2.63 5.58 7.31
N ASN A 94 -3.74 5.76 6.58
CA ASN A 94 -4.30 7.08 6.31
C ASN A 94 -5.16 7.65 7.46
N THR A 95 -5.76 6.80 8.30
CA THR A 95 -6.75 7.23 9.31
C THR A 95 -6.25 7.16 10.76
N SER A 96 -5.14 6.48 11.01
CA SER A 96 -4.58 6.34 12.37
C SER A 96 -3.80 7.59 12.80
N SER A 97 -3.58 7.71 14.11
CA SER A 97 -2.68 8.74 14.66
C SER A 97 -1.24 8.54 14.17
N ALA A 98 -0.41 9.57 14.28
CA ALA A 98 0.99 9.49 13.84
C ALA A 98 1.75 8.34 14.53
N ALA A 99 1.61 8.19 15.85
CA ALA A 99 2.29 7.12 16.59
C ALA A 99 1.85 5.71 16.16
N GLU A 100 0.53 5.51 15.97
CA GLU A 100 0.01 4.23 15.46
C GLU A 100 0.48 3.96 14.03
N ARG A 101 0.51 5.00 13.18
CA ARG A 101 0.97 4.90 11.80
C ARG A 101 2.45 4.52 11.72
N ASP A 102 3.30 5.13 12.54
CA ASP A 102 4.73 4.80 12.59
C ASP A 102 4.94 3.34 13.00
N GLN A 103 4.14 2.85 13.97
CA GLN A 103 4.14 1.44 14.35
C GLN A 103 3.70 0.53 13.20
N LEU A 104 2.67 0.89 12.44
CA LEU A 104 2.21 0.14 11.27
C LEU A 104 3.28 0.11 10.18
N ILE A 105 3.93 1.25 9.90
CA ILE A 105 5.04 1.35 8.95
C ILE A 105 6.17 0.42 9.37
N GLU A 106 6.63 0.50 10.61
CA GLU A 106 7.71 -0.37 11.12
C GLU A 106 7.36 -1.86 10.99
N THR A 107 6.12 -2.20 11.33
CA THR A 107 5.66 -3.60 11.33
C THR A 107 5.57 -4.17 9.92
N TYR A 108 5.05 -3.38 8.97
CA TYR A 108 4.69 -3.88 7.64
C TYR A 108 5.63 -3.46 6.51
N ARG A 109 6.61 -2.58 6.74
CA ARG A 109 7.69 -2.31 5.78
C ARG A 109 8.63 -3.49 5.56
N SER A 110 8.61 -4.47 6.47
CA SER A 110 9.45 -5.67 6.37
C SER A 110 9.11 -6.45 5.09
N PRO A 111 10.12 -6.88 4.31
CA PRO A 111 9.87 -7.49 3.01
C PRO A 111 9.17 -8.85 3.11
N ARG A 112 9.12 -9.47 4.31
CA ARG A 112 8.43 -10.75 4.59
C ARG A 112 6.98 -10.82 4.10
N HIS A 113 6.32 -9.67 3.93
CA HIS A 113 4.97 -9.57 3.35
C HIS A 113 4.98 -8.58 2.19
N TYR A 114 5.50 -8.98 1.03
CA TYR A 114 5.77 -8.05 -0.08
C TYR A 114 4.56 -7.17 -0.47
N MET A 115 3.33 -7.70 -0.45
CA MET A 115 2.13 -6.90 -0.73
C MET A 115 1.81 -5.85 0.36
N LEU A 116 2.05 -6.18 1.64
CA LEU A 116 1.88 -5.22 2.74
C LEU A 116 3.01 -4.19 2.73
N ALA A 117 4.23 -4.61 2.44
CA ALA A 117 5.37 -3.72 2.27
C ALA A 117 5.20 -2.80 1.05
N MET A 118 4.61 -3.29 -0.05
CA MET A 118 4.20 -2.48 -1.19
C MET A 118 3.17 -1.42 -0.76
N THR A 119 2.18 -1.81 0.05
CA THR A 119 1.16 -0.87 0.58
C THR A 119 1.80 0.23 1.44
N VAL A 120 2.77 -0.12 2.29
CA VAL A 120 3.55 0.86 3.08
C VAL A 120 4.37 1.76 2.16
N ALA A 121 5.03 1.20 1.16
CA ALA A 121 5.84 1.95 0.22
C ALA A 121 5.02 2.98 -0.56
N GLU A 122 3.88 2.58 -1.13
CA GLU A 122 2.94 3.49 -1.81
C GLU A 122 2.46 4.61 -0.89
N PHE A 123 2.19 4.29 0.38
CA PHE A 123 1.82 5.30 1.38
C PHE A 123 2.96 6.30 1.62
N LEU A 124 4.20 5.83 1.76
CA LEU A 124 5.39 6.69 1.94
C LEU A 124 5.58 7.62 0.73
N LEU A 125 5.49 7.09 -0.49
CA LEU A 125 5.57 7.89 -1.72
C LEU A 125 4.50 8.99 -1.76
N LYS A 126 3.23 8.63 -1.50
CA LYS A 126 2.09 9.56 -1.51
C LYS A 126 2.24 10.69 -0.48
N ASN A 127 2.94 10.44 0.62
CA ASN A 127 3.15 11.40 1.71
C ASN A 127 4.51 12.13 1.64
N GLY A 128 5.24 12.00 0.53
CA GLY A 128 6.49 12.74 0.31
C GLY A 128 7.75 12.08 0.87
N ASN A 129 7.64 10.91 1.52
CA ASN A 129 8.78 10.09 1.95
C ASN A 129 9.29 9.24 0.77
N VAL A 130 9.65 9.91 -0.32
CA VAL A 130 9.91 9.28 -1.62
C VAL A 130 11.05 8.25 -1.53
N GLU A 131 12.19 8.63 -0.94
CA GLU A 131 13.34 7.73 -0.89
C GLU A 131 13.08 6.48 -0.05
N GLU A 132 12.44 6.60 1.11
CA GLU A 132 12.11 5.45 1.96
C GLU A 132 11.08 4.53 1.26
N GLY A 133 10.10 5.12 0.57
CA GLY A 133 9.15 4.36 -0.25
C GLY A 133 9.84 3.58 -1.35
N LEU A 134 10.74 4.21 -2.12
CA LEU A 134 11.48 3.53 -3.19
C LEU A 134 12.41 2.44 -2.65
N ARG A 135 13.07 2.64 -1.50
CA ARG A 135 13.88 1.58 -0.86
C ARG A 135 13.05 0.38 -0.47
N THR A 136 11.91 0.62 0.18
CA THR A 136 10.97 -0.44 0.56
C THR A 136 10.53 -1.23 -0.68
N MET A 137 10.25 -0.55 -1.80
CA MET A 137 9.92 -1.20 -3.07
C MET A 137 11.08 -2.05 -3.62
N ILE A 138 12.31 -1.54 -3.61
CA ILE A 138 13.49 -2.28 -4.08
C ILE A 138 13.68 -3.57 -3.26
N ASP A 139 13.57 -3.47 -1.93
CA ASP A 139 13.78 -4.60 -1.02
C ASP A 139 12.76 -5.74 -1.20
N ILE A 140 11.58 -5.46 -1.76
CA ILE A 140 10.54 -6.46 -1.98
C ILE A 140 10.58 -7.10 -3.37
N VAL A 141 11.32 -6.54 -4.34
CA VAL A 141 11.42 -7.09 -5.70
C VAL A 141 11.81 -8.58 -5.72
N PRO A 142 12.80 -9.06 -4.93
CA PRO A 142 13.14 -10.49 -4.92
C PRO A 142 11.99 -11.41 -4.46
N LEU A 143 10.99 -10.85 -3.79
CA LEU A 143 9.88 -11.59 -3.17
C LEU A 143 8.61 -11.60 -4.01
N THR A 144 8.56 -10.83 -5.10
CA THR A 144 7.39 -10.82 -6.01
C THR A 144 7.28 -12.12 -6.82
N GLY A 145 8.37 -12.87 -6.98
CA GLY A 145 8.39 -14.12 -7.73
C GLY A 145 7.90 -13.93 -9.17
N ALA A 146 6.81 -14.61 -9.53
CA ALA A 146 6.18 -14.52 -10.87
C ALA A 146 5.21 -13.34 -11.03
N ASP A 147 5.03 -12.50 -10.00
CA ASP A 147 4.22 -11.29 -10.10
C ASP A 147 4.97 -10.20 -10.90
N HIS A 148 4.86 -10.31 -12.22
CA HIS A 148 5.39 -9.34 -13.16
C HIS A 148 4.69 -7.98 -13.05
N SER A 149 3.45 -7.91 -12.55
CA SER A 149 2.72 -6.66 -12.42
C SER A 149 3.33 -5.78 -11.33
N THR A 150 3.61 -6.37 -10.16
CA THR A 150 4.23 -5.64 -9.05
C THR A 150 5.65 -5.21 -9.39
N SER A 151 6.47 -6.10 -9.95
CA SER A 151 7.85 -5.75 -10.35
C SER A 151 7.89 -4.67 -11.44
N ASN A 152 6.98 -4.70 -12.43
CA ASN A 152 6.87 -3.62 -13.42
C ASN A 152 6.44 -2.29 -12.79
N SER A 153 5.50 -2.33 -11.84
CA SER A 153 5.05 -1.13 -11.13
C SER A 153 6.18 -0.48 -10.35
N ILE A 154 6.99 -1.28 -9.66
CA ILE A 154 8.20 -0.83 -8.95
C ILE A 154 9.18 -0.17 -9.93
N ALA A 155 9.40 -0.78 -11.10
CA ALA A 155 10.29 -0.22 -12.10
C ALA A 155 9.82 1.17 -12.60
N LEU A 156 8.51 1.35 -12.80
CA LEU A 156 7.93 2.65 -13.16
C LEU A 156 8.14 3.69 -12.06
N TRP A 157 7.85 3.35 -10.79
CA TRP A 157 8.06 4.26 -9.67
C TRP A 157 9.52 4.70 -9.52
N ILE A 158 10.48 3.77 -9.64
CA ILE A 158 11.91 4.08 -9.59
C ILE A 158 12.29 5.01 -10.75
N ASN A 159 11.77 4.76 -11.96
CA ASN A 159 12.05 5.57 -13.13
C ASN A 159 11.53 7.01 -12.98
N GLU A 160 10.30 7.17 -12.50
CA GLU A 160 9.64 8.46 -12.38
C GLU A 160 10.18 9.29 -11.21
N LEU A 161 10.34 8.65 -10.04
CA LEU A 161 10.63 9.34 -8.77
C LEU A 161 12.09 9.22 -8.33
N GLY A 162 12.88 8.35 -8.93
CA GLY A 162 14.28 8.16 -8.59
C GLY A 162 15.10 9.45 -8.71
N THR A 163 16.08 9.59 -7.81
CA THR A 163 16.98 10.73 -7.71
C THR A 163 18.43 10.31 -7.98
N SER A 164 19.28 11.25 -8.38
CA SER A 164 20.71 10.99 -8.57
C SER A 164 21.40 10.56 -7.26
N ASP A 165 20.94 11.07 -6.13
CA ASP A 165 21.44 10.68 -4.80
C ASP A 165 21.12 9.22 -4.49
N LEU A 166 19.85 8.80 -4.68
CA LEU A 166 19.46 7.41 -4.54
C LEU A 166 20.25 6.51 -5.48
N LYS A 167 20.44 6.91 -6.75
CA LYS A 167 21.25 6.16 -7.72
C LYS A 167 22.69 5.93 -7.23
N ASN A 168 23.34 6.99 -6.78
CA ASN A 168 24.72 6.93 -6.29
C ASN A 168 24.82 6.02 -5.06
N GLU A 169 23.85 6.10 -4.16
CA GLU A 169 23.80 5.23 -3.00
C GLU A 169 23.58 3.76 -3.37
N LEU A 170 22.66 3.46 -4.29
CA LEU A 170 22.43 2.09 -4.77
C LEU A 170 23.70 1.50 -5.39
N ILE A 171 24.46 2.30 -6.16
CA ILE A 171 25.76 1.89 -6.72
C ILE A 171 26.78 1.62 -5.60
N PHE A 172 26.83 2.48 -4.57
CA PHE A 172 27.71 2.28 -3.42
C PHE A 172 27.37 0.99 -2.67
N GLN A 173 26.10 0.78 -2.33
CA GLN A 173 25.64 -0.44 -1.67
C GLN A 173 25.86 -1.69 -2.53
N ALA A 174 25.75 -1.58 -3.86
CA ALA A 174 26.07 -2.67 -4.77
C ALA A 174 27.55 -3.06 -4.71
N ALA A 175 28.46 -2.09 -4.51
CA ALA A 175 29.88 -2.35 -4.30
C ALA A 175 30.14 -3.04 -2.94
N GLU A 176 29.44 -2.65 -1.88
CA GLU A 176 29.51 -3.32 -0.58
C GLU A 176 29.02 -4.77 -0.64
N ALA A 177 27.94 -5.03 -1.38
CA ALA A 177 27.42 -6.38 -1.61
C ALA A 177 28.45 -7.31 -2.30
N ILE A 178 29.29 -6.77 -3.18
CA ILE A 178 30.42 -7.53 -3.78
C ILE A 178 31.41 -7.97 -2.70
N VAL A 179 31.79 -7.05 -1.79
CA VAL A 179 32.72 -7.34 -0.69
C VAL A 179 32.14 -8.42 0.24
N GLN A 180 30.82 -8.45 0.40
CA GLN A 180 30.09 -9.43 1.20
C GLN A 180 29.78 -10.74 0.44
N ASN A 181 30.17 -10.86 -0.83
CA ASN A 181 29.86 -12.00 -1.70
C ASN A 181 28.34 -12.24 -1.89
N ASP A 182 27.54 -11.17 -1.83
CA ASP A 182 26.08 -11.17 -2.05
C ASP A 182 25.75 -10.69 -3.48
N HIS A 183 26.01 -11.57 -4.45
CA HIS A 183 25.75 -11.28 -5.86
C HIS A 183 24.27 -11.00 -6.19
N PRO A 184 23.28 -11.73 -5.64
CA PRO A 184 21.87 -11.43 -5.88
C PRO A 184 21.48 -10.02 -5.46
N LYS A 185 21.91 -9.57 -4.27
CA LYS A 185 21.64 -8.20 -3.81
C LYS A 185 22.34 -7.17 -4.70
N ARG A 186 23.60 -7.43 -5.09
CA ARG A 186 24.33 -6.57 -6.03
C ARG A 186 23.55 -6.38 -7.33
N ASP A 187 23.06 -7.46 -7.94
CA ASP A 187 22.39 -7.41 -9.24
C ASP A 187 21.07 -6.63 -9.16
N LEU A 188 20.30 -6.82 -8.08
CA LEU A 188 19.11 -6.04 -7.79
C LEU A 188 19.40 -4.54 -7.67
N LEU A 189 20.42 -4.16 -6.89
CA LEU A 189 20.77 -2.75 -6.68
C LEU A 189 21.26 -2.08 -7.96
N VAL A 190 22.05 -2.79 -8.78
CA VAL A 190 22.49 -2.30 -10.09
C VAL A 190 21.32 -2.16 -11.06
N TRP A 191 20.40 -3.13 -11.09
CA TRP A 191 19.17 -3.02 -11.88
C TRP A 191 18.37 -1.78 -11.49
N ALA A 192 18.11 -1.56 -10.20
CA ALA A 192 17.38 -0.40 -9.71
C ALA A 192 18.08 0.92 -10.05
N ALA A 193 19.41 1.00 -9.87
CA ALA A 193 20.19 2.18 -10.22
C ALA A 193 20.15 2.52 -11.72
N ASN A 194 20.09 1.50 -12.59
CA ASN A 194 20.01 1.68 -14.04
C ASN A 194 18.65 2.18 -14.53
N LEU A 195 17.58 2.00 -13.75
CA LEU A 195 16.26 2.56 -14.05
C LEU A 195 16.19 4.07 -13.80
N ILE A 196 17.12 4.64 -13.01
CA ILE A 196 17.17 6.07 -12.71
C ILE A 196 17.95 6.80 -13.82
N HIS A 197 17.20 7.45 -14.73
CA HIS A 197 17.73 8.13 -15.92
C HIS A 197 17.99 9.63 -15.76
N LYS A 198 17.73 10.23 -14.59
CA LYS A 198 17.99 11.66 -14.37
C LYS A 198 19.49 11.92 -14.31
N TRP A 199 20.00 12.58 -15.35
CA TRP A 199 21.36 13.13 -15.46
C TRP A 199 21.38 14.57 -14.95
#